data_AF-A0A537YI98-F1
#
_entry.id   AF-A0A537YI98-F1
#
_cell.length_a   1.000
_cell.length_b   1.000
_cell.length_c   1.000
_cell.angle_alpha   90.00
_cell.angle_beta   90.00
_cell.angle_gamma   90.00
#
_symmetry.space_group_name_H-M   'P 1'
#
loop_
_entity.id
_entity.type
_entity.pdbx_description
1 polymer ?
#
loop_
_entity_poly.entity_id
_entity_poly.type
_entity_poly.pdbx_seq_one_letter_code
_entity_poly.pdbx_strand_id
1 'polypeptide(L)'
;MHELSRLAEVEHRRFSDFAVFYRTNAQSRVIEETLVRAGVPYRVYGGLKFYDRREIKDAMAYLRALVNPDDEVSWKRIVNVPKRGVGDASVGRVEAYARSSGLTFRDALREAAVAGVSGKALAGIKDLLQLMTAVEIHAVEGVAPTVQRILGLTGYIAELEAERSIEAQGRIENLEELVGVCREFDEEIEGGGATGLPTIAGVGSATDAERDEVTIPMGLDRVQAFLEAVSLVTDLDIERTHNFVANGIVTHNSIYRFRGADYRNLLRFEEAFPEATVIVLEQNYRSTQSILDAANAVIT
;
A
#
# COMPACT_ATOMS: atom_id res chain seq x y z
N MET A 1 4.91 20.69 -3.86
CA MET A 1 5.89 19.77 -4.51
C MET A 1 6.82 20.50 -5.46
N HIS A 2 6.33 21.32 -6.39
CA HIS A 2 7.19 22.23 -7.17
C HIS A 2 8.14 23.05 -6.30
N GLU A 3 7.71 23.45 -5.10
CA GLU A 3 8.55 24.22 -4.19
C GLU A 3 9.72 23.44 -3.58
N LEU A 4 9.55 22.14 -3.28
CA LEU A 4 10.65 21.30 -2.77
C LEU A 4 11.73 21.09 -3.84
N SER A 5 11.30 20.78 -5.07
CA SER A 5 12.22 20.65 -6.21
C SER A 5 12.89 21.99 -6.53
N ARG A 6 12.14 23.10 -6.51
CA ARG A 6 12.68 24.45 -6.74
C ARG A 6 13.74 24.82 -5.69
N LEU A 7 13.48 24.58 -4.40
CA LEU A 7 14.43 24.90 -3.33
C LEU A 7 15.66 23.98 -3.35
N ALA A 8 15.50 22.71 -3.74
CA ALA A 8 16.63 21.80 -3.92
C ALA A 8 17.52 22.22 -5.11
N GLU A 9 16.91 22.60 -6.25
CA GLU A 9 17.64 22.97 -7.48
C GLU A 9 18.23 24.38 -7.43
N VAL A 10 17.47 25.37 -6.96
CA VAL A 10 17.85 26.79 -7.01
C VAL A 10 18.70 27.19 -5.80
N GLU A 11 18.44 26.63 -4.62
CA GLU A 11 19.14 27.00 -3.38
C GLU A 11 20.14 25.93 -2.91
N HIS A 12 20.37 24.88 -3.71
CA HIS A 12 21.28 23.77 -3.42
C HIS A 12 21.07 23.11 -2.05
N ARG A 13 19.82 23.10 -1.56
CA ARG A 13 19.44 22.43 -0.31
C ARG A 13 19.33 20.93 -0.51
N ARG A 14 19.73 20.16 0.50
CA ARG A 14 19.60 18.69 0.44
C ARG A 14 18.17 18.31 0.82
N PHE A 15 17.63 17.23 0.24
CA PHE A 15 16.31 16.73 0.64
C PHE A 15 16.22 16.37 2.14
N SER A 16 17.36 16.09 2.78
CA SER A 16 17.48 15.89 4.22
C SER A 16 17.19 17.13 5.08
N ASP A 17 17.20 18.32 4.49
CA ASP A 17 17.00 19.58 5.19
C ASP A 17 15.50 19.95 5.32
N PHE A 18 14.62 19.13 4.72
CA PHE A 18 13.18 19.36 4.68
C PHE A 18 12.44 18.35 5.57
N ALA A 19 11.43 18.82 6.29
CA ALA A 19 10.51 17.98 7.06
C ALA A 19 9.06 18.36 6.73
N VAL A 20 8.20 17.35 6.54
CA VAL A 20 6.78 17.54 6.26
C VAL A 20 5.97 17.04 7.45
N PHE A 21 5.21 17.94 8.07
CA PHE A 21 4.37 17.62 9.22
C PHE A 21 2.89 17.56 8.80
N TYR A 22 2.18 16.53 9.24
CA TYR A 22 0.75 16.35 9.01
C TYR A 22 0.03 15.93 10.30
N ARG A 23 -1.30 16.04 10.29
CA ARG A 23 -2.16 15.93 11.49
C ARG A 23 -2.65 14.49 11.74
N THR A 24 -2.88 13.69 10.70
CA THR A 24 -3.23 12.27 10.79
C THR A 24 -2.42 11.43 9.80
N ASN A 25 -2.18 10.16 10.11
CA ASN A 25 -1.39 9.26 9.25
C ASN A 25 -2.06 8.98 7.90
N ALA A 26 -3.37 9.19 7.78
CA ALA A 26 -4.08 9.11 6.50
C ALA A 26 -3.63 10.22 5.52
N GLN A 27 -3.12 11.35 6.02
CA GLN A 27 -2.63 12.44 5.17
C GLN A 27 -1.26 12.18 4.56
N SER A 28 -0.50 11.19 5.08
CA SER A 28 0.83 10.91 4.56
C SER A 28 0.78 10.37 3.14
N ARG A 29 -0.27 9.62 2.78
CA ARG A 29 -0.39 8.90 1.51
C ARG A 29 -0.32 9.79 0.28
N VAL A 30 -1.11 10.86 0.21
CA VAL A 30 -1.09 11.83 -0.90
C VAL A 30 0.29 12.49 -1.04
N ILE A 31 0.95 12.72 0.08
CA ILE A 31 2.29 13.31 0.12
C ILE A 31 3.33 12.30 -0.38
N GLU A 32 3.27 11.06 0.11
CA GLU A 32 4.13 9.94 -0.28
C GLU A 32 4.01 9.65 -1.79
N GLU A 33 2.78 9.53 -2.32
CA GLU A 33 2.53 9.32 -3.75
C GLU A 33 3.13 10.44 -4.61
N THR A 34 3.00 11.69 -4.17
CA THR A 34 3.54 12.81 -4.93
C THR A 34 5.07 12.86 -4.86
N LEU A 35 5.67 12.46 -3.73
CA LEU A 35 7.13 12.36 -3.58
C LEU A 35 7.69 11.26 -4.48
N VAL A 36 7.05 10.09 -4.50
CA VAL A 36 7.38 8.98 -5.39
C VAL A 36 7.29 9.43 -6.85
N ARG A 37 6.17 10.03 -7.26
CA ARG A 37 5.96 10.49 -8.64
C ARG A 37 7.00 11.53 -9.07
N ALA A 38 7.47 12.35 -8.14
CA ALA A 38 8.50 13.35 -8.38
C ALA A 38 9.93 12.80 -8.30
N GLY A 39 10.11 11.49 -8.03
CA GLY A 39 11.43 10.89 -7.81
C GLY A 39 12.18 11.43 -6.59
N VAL A 40 11.46 12.03 -5.63
CA VAL A 40 12.04 12.65 -4.44
C VAL A 40 12.16 11.60 -3.34
N PRO A 41 13.38 11.32 -2.83
CA PRO A 41 13.57 10.34 -1.76
C PRO A 41 12.98 10.86 -0.45
N TYR A 42 12.30 9.99 0.29
CA TYR A 42 11.66 10.33 1.55
C TYR A 42 11.78 9.20 2.59
N ARG A 43 11.58 9.56 3.85
CA ARG A 43 11.47 8.62 4.96
C ARG A 43 10.32 9.04 5.87
N VAL A 44 9.44 8.09 6.19
CA VAL A 44 8.32 8.30 7.12
C VAL A 44 8.79 8.01 8.54
N TYR A 45 8.53 8.92 9.48
CA TYR A 45 8.88 8.78 10.89
C TYR A 45 7.61 8.63 11.76
N GLY A 46 7.47 7.47 12.41
CA GLY A 46 6.41 7.18 13.38
C GLY A 46 5.19 6.44 12.85
N GLY A 47 5.33 5.78 11.70
CA GLY A 47 4.36 4.88 11.09
C GLY A 47 5.08 4.01 10.06
N LEU A 48 4.50 2.87 9.70
CA LEU A 48 4.99 2.09 8.57
C LEU A 48 4.59 2.82 7.26
N LYS A 49 5.45 2.78 6.23
CA LYS A 49 5.06 3.21 4.88
C LYS A 49 3.76 2.53 4.47
N PHE A 50 2.97 3.14 3.58
CA PHE A 50 1.67 2.60 3.19
C PHE A 50 1.72 1.10 2.80
N TYR A 51 2.61 0.73 1.87
CA TYR A 51 2.82 -0.66 1.43
C TYR A 51 3.55 -1.55 2.45
N ASP A 52 4.08 -0.98 3.54
CA ASP A 52 4.70 -1.74 4.62
C ASP A 52 3.72 -2.20 5.70
N ARG A 53 2.53 -1.62 5.73
CA ARG A 53 1.47 -1.94 6.70
C ARG A 53 1.03 -3.39 6.55
N ARG A 54 0.68 -4.02 7.67
CA ARG A 54 0.45 -5.47 7.72
C ARG A 54 -0.69 -5.91 6.81
N GLU A 55 -1.84 -5.27 6.93
CA GLU A 55 -3.05 -5.51 6.14
C GLU A 55 -2.84 -5.24 4.64
N ILE A 56 -2.07 -4.20 4.30
CA ILE A 56 -1.73 -3.90 2.90
C ILE A 56 -0.86 -5.01 2.33
N LYS A 57 0.20 -5.39 3.04
CA LYS A 57 1.06 -6.49 2.61
C LYS A 57 0.33 -7.83 2.54
N ASP A 58 -0.67 -8.07 3.40
CA ASP A 58 -1.52 -9.26 3.35
C ASP A 58 -2.36 -9.27 2.07
N ALA A 59 -3.02 -8.15 1.72
CA ALA A 59 -3.75 -8.00 0.47
C ALA A 59 -2.85 -8.13 -0.78
N MET A 60 -1.66 -7.50 -0.77
CA MET A 60 -0.67 -7.60 -1.85
C MET A 60 -0.14 -9.03 -2.02
N ALA A 61 -0.08 -9.82 -0.95
CA ALA A 61 0.30 -11.23 -1.05
C ALA A 61 -0.78 -12.10 -1.71
N TYR A 62 -2.06 -11.78 -1.53
CA TYR A 62 -3.12 -12.43 -2.32
C TYR A 62 -2.96 -12.14 -3.81
N LEU A 63 -2.75 -10.87 -4.18
CA LEU A 63 -2.54 -10.49 -5.58
C LEU A 63 -1.31 -11.18 -6.18
N ARG A 64 -0.18 -11.19 -5.46
CA ARG A 64 1.04 -11.88 -5.90
C ARG A 64 0.84 -13.38 -6.07
N ALA A 65 0.13 -14.04 -5.15
CA ALA A 65 -0.17 -15.47 -5.25
C ALA A 65 -1.12 -15.82 -6.42
N LEU A 66 -1.95 -14.87 -6.88
CA LEU A 66 -2.77 -15.04 -8.09
C LEU A 66 -1.93 -14.97 -9.37
N VAL A 67 -1.08 -13.95 -9.48
CA VAL A 67 -0.26 -13.70 -10.67
C VAL A 67 0.90 -14.68 -10.77
N ASN A 68 1.56 -14.97 -9.64
CA ASN A 68 2.67 -15.90 -9.55
C ASN A 68 2.30 -17.07 -8.62
N PRO A 69 1.79 -18.18 -9.20
CA PRO A 69 1.53 -19.43 -8.50
C PRO A 69 2.69 -19.97 -7.65
N ASP A 70 3.93 -19.66 -8.05
CA ASP A 70 5.13 -20.23 -7.47
C ASP A 70 5.73 -19.34 -6.35
N ASP A 71 5.10 -18.19 -6.05
CA ASP A 71 5.51 -17.30 -4.96
C ASP A 71 5.20 -17.92 -3.58
N GLU A 72 6.12 -18.76 -3.12
CA GLU A 72 6.08 -19.44 -1.82
C GLU A 72 5.91 -18.46 -0.65
N VAL A 73 6.52 -17.27 -0.71
CA VAL A 73 6.46 -16.27 0.36
C VAL A 73 5.05 -15.72 0.49
N SER A 74 4.42 -15.38 -0.63
CA SER A 74 3.03 -14.91 -0.64
C SER A 74 2.05 -15.99 -0.20
N TRP A 75 2.19 -17.22 -0.68
CA TRP A 75 1.33 -18.34 -0.25
C TRP A 75 1.42 -18.62 1.26
N LYS A 76 2.63 -18.67 1.82
CA LYS A 76 2.82 -18.87 3.27
C LYS A 76 2.20 -17.76 4.10
N ARG A 77 2.24 -16.52 3.59
CA ARG A 77 1.66 -15.37 4.26
C ARG A 77 0.14 -15.45 4.33
N ILE A 78 -0.52 -15.81 3.23
CA ILE A 78 -1.98 -15.81 3.15
C ILE A 78 -2.64 -17.09 3.69
N VAL A 79 -1.87 -18.18 3.84
CA VAL A 79 -2.41 -19.51 4.21
C VAL A 79 -3.26 -19.50 5.49
N ASN A 80 -2.93 -18.63 6.43
CA ASN A 80 -3.62 -18.50 7.71
C ASN A 80 -4.02 -17.06 8.06
N VAL A 81 -4.10 -16.18 7.06
CA VAL A 81 -4.57 -14.80 7.21
C VAL A 81 -5.68 -14.52 6.19
N PRO A 82 -6.94 -14.28 6.58
CA PRO A 82 -7.52 -14.39 7.94
C PRO A 82 -7.43 -15.80 8.54
N LYS A 83 -7.75 -15.98 9.83
CA LYS A 83 -7.46 -17.25 10.53
C LYS A 83 -8.23 -18.44 9.95
N ARG A 84 -7.50 -19.41 9.37
CA ARG A 84 -8.06 -20.65 8.78
C ARG A 84 -7.78 -21.92 9.57
N GLY A 85 -7.10 -21.80 10.71
CA GLY A 85 -6.70 -22.95 11.50
C GLY A 85 -5.51 -23.72 10.92
N VAL A 86 -4.77 -23.10 10.00
CA VAL A 86 -3.52 -23.63 9.44
C VAL A 86 -2.36 -23.14 10.31
N GLY A 87 -1.95 -23.96 11.29
CA GLY A 87 -0.83 -23.64 12.17
C GLY A 87 0.53 -23.97 11.55
N ASP A 88 1.60 -23.49 12.20
CA ASP A 88 3.00 -23.64 11.73
C ASP A 88 3.40 -25.10 11.49
N ALA A 89 2.89 -26.03 12.30
CA ALA A 89 3.13 -27.46 12.11
C ALA A 89 2.53 -28.00 10.79
N SER A 90 1.36 -27.51 10.38
CA SER A 90 0.74 -27.90 9.12
C SER A 90 1.50 -27.27 7.94
N VAL A 91 1.90 -26.00 8.07
CA VAL A 91 2.73 -25.32 7.06
C VAL A 91 4.05 -26.07 6.88
N GLY A 92 4.75 -26.42 7.96
CA GLY A 92 6.01 -27.16 7.91
C GLY A 92 5.88 -28.55 7.28
N ARG A 93 4.75 -29.25 7.45
CA ARG A 93 4.48 -30.51 6.74
C ARG A 93 4.35 -30.32 5.24
N VAL A 94 3.61 -29.29 4.81
CA VAL A 94 3.46 -28.94 3.39
C VAL A 94 4.81 -28.55 2.79
N GLU A 95 5.62 -27.75 3.49
CA GLU A 95 6.98 -27.40 3.06
C GLU A 95 7.89 -28.62 2.91
N ALA A 96 7.86 -29.53 3.88
CA ALA A 96 8.66 -30.75 3.84
C ALA A 96 8.25 -31.63 2.65
N TYR A 97 6.95 -31.76 2.39
CA TYR A 97 6.41 -32.50 1.25
C TYR A 97 6.79 -31.85 -0.09
N ALA A 98 6.65 -30.53 -0.21
CA ALA A 98 7.07 -29.77 -1.39
C ALA A 98 8.54 -30.05 -1.73
N ARG A 99 9.41 -29.97 -0.71
CA ARG A 99 10.85 -30.22 -0.87
C ARG A 99 11.18 -31.67 -1.22
N SER A 100 10.52 -32.65 -0.60
CA SER A 100 10.80 -34.07 -0.88
C SER A 100 10.30 -34.53 -2.24
N SER A 101 9.22 -33.92 -2.73
CA SER A 101 8.55 -34.30 -3.97
C SER A 101 8.93 -33.42 -5.17
N GLY A 102 9.75 -32.38 -4.96
CA GLY A 102 10.13 -31.42 -6.00
C GLY A 102 8.96 -30.59 -6.52
N LEU A 103 7.94 -30.36 -5.68
CA LEU A 103 6.74 -29.61 -6.02
C LEU A 103 6.86 -28.15 -5.55
N THR A 104 6.10 -27.26 -6.20
CA THR A 104 5.90 -25.91 -5.70
C THR A 104 5.12 -25.94 -4.39
N PHE A 105 5.22 -24.88 -3.57
CA PHE A 105 4.45 -24.82 -2.32
C PHE A 105 2.93 -24.84 -2.60
N ARG A 106 2.46 -24.21 -3.68
CA ARG A 106 1.06 -24.23 -4.11
C ARG A 106 0.59 -25.65 -4.47
N ASP A 107 1.40 -26.41 -5.20
CA ASP A 107 1.04 -27.77 -5.58
C ASP A 107 1.02 -28.70 -4.36
N ALA A 108 1.97 -28.51 -3.44
CA ALA A 108 1.97 -29.21 -2.16
C ALA A 108 0.74 -28.86 -1.31
N LEU A 109 0.20 -27.63 -1.38
CA LEU A 109 -1.08 -27.27 -0.75
C LEU A 109 -2.25 -28.04 -1.35
N ARG A 110 -2.29 -28.25 -2.68
CA ARG A 110 -3.32 -29.06 -3.35
C ARG A 110 -3.30 -30.51 -2.83
N GLU A 111 -2.12 -31.01 -2.51
CA GLU A 111 -1.88 -32.34 -1.96
C GLU A 111 -1.69 -32.36 -0.43
N ALA A 112 -2.18 -31.35 0.28
CA ALA A 112 -1.94 -31.21 1.73
C ALA A 112 -2.36 -32.43 2.56
N ALA A 113 -3.37 -33.19 2.10
CA ALA A 113 -3.77 -34.44 2.74
C ALA A 113 -2.66 -35.51 2.68
N VAL A 114 -1.96 -35.61 1.55
CA VAL A 114 -0.83 -36.53 1.33
C VAL A 114 0.38 -36.06 2.15
N ALA A 115 0.57 -34.75 2.27
CA ALA A 115 1.57 -34.15 3.15
C ALA A 115 1.31 -34.39 4.65
N GLY A 116 0.23 -35.08 5.03
CA GLY A 116 -0.10 -35.36 6.43
C GLY A 116 -0.79 -34.21 7.16
N VAL A 117 -1.40 -33.28 6.43
CA VAL A 117 -2.30 -32.26 7.01
C VAL A 117 -3.72 -32.83 7.10
N SER A 118 -4.38 -32.64 8.24
CA SER A 118 -5.71 -33.17 8.52
C SER A 118 -6.57 -32.19 9.32
N GLY A 119 -7.87 -32.50 9.48
CA GLY A 119 -8.80 -31.73 10.30
C GLY A 119 -9.03 -30.31 9.79
N LYS A 120 -9.11 -29.35 10.72
CA LYS A 120 -9.41 -27.93 10.43
C LYS A 120 -8.39 -27.30 9.49
N ALA A 121 -7.11 -27.66 9.61
CA ALA A 121 -6.06 -27.13 8.74
C ALA A 121 -6.26 -27.57 7.27
N LEU A 122 -6.65 -28.83 7.05
CA LEU A 122 -6.91 -29.33 5.69
C LEU A 122 -8.14 -28.65 5.07
N ALA A 123 -9.20 -28.45 5.85
CA ALA A 123 -10.38 -27.70 5.40
C ALA A 123 -10.00 -26.26 5.03
N GLY A 124 -9.28 -25.56 5.91
CA GLY A 124 -8.82 -24.19 5.65
C GLY A 124 -7.94 -24.04 4.41
N ILE A 125 -7.06 -25.01 4.13
CA ILE A 125 -6.26 -25.02 2.89
C ILE A 125 -7.16 -25.19 1.66
N LYS A 126 -8.13 -26.11 1.70
CA LYS A 126 -9.08 -26.31 0.59
C LYS A 126 -9.91 -25.07 0.33
N ASP A 127 -10.41 -24.43 1.39
CA ASP A 127 -11.20 -23.20 1.30
C ASP A 127 -10.38 -22.07 0.65
N LEU A 128 -9.11 -21.93 1.04
CA LEU A 128 -8.21 -20.96 0.42
C LEU A 128 -7.99 -21.24 -1.07
N LEU A 129 -7.70 -22.49 -1.45
CA LEU A 129 -7.46 -22.84 -2.85
C LEU A 129 -8.71 -22.57 -3.71
N GLN A 130 -9.91 -22.90 -3.21
CA GLN A 130 -11.17 -22.60 -3.86
C GLN A 130 -11.42 -21.10 -3.99
N LEU A 131 -11.12 -20.33 -2.95
CA LEU A 131 -11.22 -18.88 -2.97
C LEU A 131 -10.32 -18.27 -4.05
N MET A 132 -9.06 -18.72 -4.13
CA MET A 132 -8.10 -18.20 -5.12
C MET A 132 -8.58 -18.48 -6.54
N THR A 133 -9.08 -19.68 -6.83
CA THR A 133 -9.70 -19.99 -8.14
C THR A 133 -10.92 -19.12 -8.41
N ALA A 134 -11.76 -18.83 -7.41
CA ALA A 134 -12.94 -17.99 -7.59
C ALA A 134 -12.58 -16.53 -7.88
N VAL A 135 -11.53 -16.01 -7.24
CA VAL A 135 -11.02 -14.65 -7.47
C VAL A 135 -10.39 -14.53 -8.86
N GLU A 136 -9.60 -15.52 -9.27
CA GLU A 136 -8.91 -15.55 -10.57
C GLU A 136 -9.86 -15.30 -11.75
N ILE A 137 -11.06 -15.90 -11.72
CA ILE A 137 -12.09 -15.73 -12.76
C ILE A 137 -12.55 -14.27 -12.88
N HIS A 138 -12.58 -13.53 -11.77
CA HIS A 138 -13.09 -12.15 -11.73
C HIS A 138 -11.98 -11.11 -11.95
N ALA A 139 -10.71 -11.53 -12.10
CA ALA A 139 -9.61 -10.63 -12.38
C ALA A 139 -9.79 -9.87 -13.70
N VAL A 140 -10.63 -10.38 -14.61
CA VAL A 140 -11.02 -9.72 -15.85
C VAL A 140 -11.70 -8.36 -15.64
N GLU A 141 -12.28 -8.12 -14.45
CA GLU A 141 -12.98 -6.87 -14.12
C GLU A 141 -12.03 -5.73 -13.72
N GLY A 142 -10.77 -6.03 -13.40
CA GLY A 142 -9.80 -5.03 -12.92
C GLY A 142 -9.17 -5.38 -11.58
N VAL A 143 -8.20 -4.57 -11.15
CA VAL A 143 -7.45 -4.77 -9.91
C VAL A 143 -8.30 -4.42 -8.68
N ALA A 144 -9.05 -3.32 -8.71
CA ALA A 144 -9.91 -2.92 -7.59
C ALA A 144 -11.01 -3.95 -7.30
N PRO A 145 -11.80 -4.43 -8.29
CA PRO A 145 -12.75 -5.51 -8.09
C PRO A 145 -12.09 -6.78 -7.54
N THR A 146 -10.89 -7.13 -8.02
CA THR A 146 -10.12 -8.27 -7.51
C THR A 146 -9.80 -8.14 -6.03
N VAL A 147 -9.27 -6.99 -5.60
CA VAL A 147 -8.97 -6.72 -4.17
C VAL A 147 -10.23 -6.75 -3.33
N GLN A 148 -11.31 -6.07 -3.76
CA GLN A 148 -12.59 -6.07 -3.05
C GLN A 148 -13.13 -7.50 -2.88
N ARG A 149 -13.03 -8.33 -3.92
CA ARG A 149 -13.46 -9.72 -3.89
C ARG A 149 -12.64 -10.55 -2.93
N ILE A 150 -11.31 -10.38 -2.90
CA ILE A 150 -10.43 -11.02 -1.92
C ILE A 150 -10.88 -10.63 -0.51
N LEU A 151 -11.02 -9.34 -0.21
CA LEU A 151 -11.37 -8.86 1.11
C LEU A 151 -12.75 -9.36 1.58
N GLY A 152 -13.72 -9.43 0.66
CA GLY A 152 -15.05 -9.96 0.92
C GLY A 152 -15.09 -11.47 1.12
N LEU A 153 -14.54 -12.25 0.18
CA LEU A 153 -14.59 -13.73 0.24
C LEU A 153 -13.76 -14.31 1.39
N THR A 154 -12.64 -13.67 1.72
CA THR A 154 -11.79 -14.10 2.84
C THR A 154 -12.43 -13.80 4.20
N GLY A 155 -13.41 -12.90 4.25
CA GLY A 155 -13.96 -12.36 5.50
C GLY A 155 -12.99 -11.43 6.23
N TYR A 156 -11.99 -10.88 5.55
CA TYR A 156 -10.93 -10.07 6.17
C TYR A 156 -11.52 -8.83 6.87
N ILE A 157 -12.35 -8.07 6.14
CA ILE A 157 -12.99 -6.86 6.69
C ILE A 157 -13.91 -7.26 7.85
N ALA A 158 -14.69 -8.33 7.71
CA ALA A 158 -15.58 -8.82 8.75
C ALA A 158 -14.82 -9.24 10.04
N GLU A 159 -13.63 -9.83 9.93
CA GLU A 159 -12.77 -10.14 11.10
C GLU A 159 -12.31 -8.86 11.81
N LEU A 160 -11.91 -7.83 11.06
CA LEU A 160 -11.52 -6.53 11.62
C LEU A 160 -12.70 -5.80 12.27
N GLU A 161 -13.87 -5.79 11.62
CA GLU A 161 -15.09 -5.18 12.16
C GLU A 161 -15.53 -5.86 13.46
N ALA A 162 -15.39 -7.18 13.54
CA ALA A 162 -15.68 -7.95 14.74
C ALA A 162 -14.75 -7.60 15.93
N GLU A 163 -13.53 -7.13 15.65
CA GLU A 163 -12.56 -6.73 16.68
C GLU A 163 -12.99 -5.44 17.43
N ARG A 164 -13.80 -4.58 16.80
CA ARG A 164 -14.34 -3.33 17.38
C ARG A 164 -13.29 -2.45 18.08
N SER A 165 -12.07 -2.43 17.54
CA SER A 165 -10.95 -1.64 18.08
C SER A 165 -10.65 -0.45 17.17
N ILE A 166 -10.09 0.62 17.75
CA ILE A 166 -9.64 1.80 16.97
C ILE A 166 -8.53 1.38 15.98
N GLU A 167 -7.70 0.42 16.37
CA GLU A 167 -6.66 -0.12 15.49
C GLU A 167 -7.26 -0.86 14.29
N ALA A 168 -8.26 -1.72 14.52
CA ALA A 168 -8.97 -2.42 13.47
C ALA A 168 -9.67 -1.46 12.50
N GLN A 169 -10.29 -0.39 13.02
CA GLN A 169 -10.89 0.66 12.18
C GLN A 169 -9.84 1.32 11.27
N GLY A 170 -8.67 1.67 11.80
CA GLY A 170 -7.58 2.23 11.00
C GLY A 170 -7.05 1.24 9.94
N ARG A 171 -7.07 -0.08 10.22
CA ARG A 171 -6.70 -1.10 9.22
C ARG A 171 -7.75 -1.23 8.12
N ILE A 172 -9.04 -1.09 8.44
CA ILE A 172 -10.12 -1.06 7.44
C ILE A 172 -9.96 0.15 6.54
N GLU A 173 -9.73 1.34 7.11
CA GLU A 173 -9.48 2.58 6.35
C GLU A 173 -8.30 2.40 5.37
N ASN A 174 -7.21 1.77 5.81
CA ASN A 174 -6.07 1.48 4.93
C ASN A 174 -6.42 0.52 3.77
N LEU A 175 -7.27 -0.47 4.01
CA LEU A 175 -7.71 -1.40 2.97
C LEU A 175 -8.67 -0.74 1.97
N GLU A 176 -9.56 0.12 2.44
CA GLU A 176 -10.42 0.95 1.58
C GLU A 176 -9.57 1.90 0.73
N GLU A 177 -8.51 2.46 1.33
CA GLU A 177 -7.54 3.30 0.67
C GLU A 177 -6.80 2.54 -0.44
N LEU A 178 -6.36 1.31 -0.19
CA LEU A 178 -5.76 0.43 -1.21
C LEU A 178 -6.71 0.16 -2.38
N VAL A 179 -7.98 -0.09 -2.10
CA VAL A 179 -9.01 -0.25 -3.15
C VAL A 179 -9.14 1.02 -3.99
N GLY A 180 -9.01 2.20 -3.36
CA GLY A 180 -8.92 3.48 -4.07
C GLY A 180 -7.73 3.53 -5.04
N VAL A 181 -6.52 3.19 -4.58
CA VAL A 181 -5.30 3.11 -5.43
C VAL A 181 -5.56 2.21 -6.64
N CYS A 182 -6.12 1.01 -6.40
CA CYS A 182 -6.37 0.05 -7.46
C CYS A 182 -7.40 0.57 -8.48
N ARG A 183 -8.39 1.35 -8.05
CA ARG A 183 -9.41 1.91 -8.94
C ARG A 183 -8.82 3.01 -9.82
N GLU A 184 -8.01 3.89 -9.24
CA GLU A 184 -7.29 4.92 -10.00
C GLU A 184 -6.39 4.27 -11.06
N PHE A 185 -5.66 3.21 -10.68
CA PHE A 185 -4.87 2.41 -11.63
C PHE A 185 -5.74 1.81 -12.76
N ASP A 186 -6.90 1.24 -12.41
CA ASP A 186 -7.80 0.67 -13.39
C ASP A 186 -8.30 1.76 -14.38
N GLU A 187 -8.80 2.88 -13.87
CA GLU A 187 -9.31 4.00 -14.68
C GLU A 187 -8.22 4.58 -15.62
N GLU A 188 -6.97 4.68 -15.14
CA GLU A 188 -5.85 5.15 -15.96
C GLU A 188 -5.53 4.21 -17.13
N ILE A 189 -5.51 2.90 -16.88
CA ILE A 189 -5.24 1.86 -17.88
C ILE A 189 -6.36 1.81 -18.94
N GLU A 190 -7.62 1.94 -18.53
CA GLU A 190 -8.79 1.95 -19.44
C GLU A 190 -8.93 3.25 -20.24
N GLY A 191 -8.51 4.38 -19.68
CA GLY A 191 -8.58 5.68 -20.33
C GLY A 191 -7.62 5.87 -21.51
N GLY A 192 -6.83 4.84 -21.88
CA GLY A 192 -5.82 4.93 -22.93
C GLY A 192 -4.73 5.97 -22.62
N GLY A 193 -4.58 6.31 -21.34
CA GLY A 193 -3.59 7.28 -20.88
C GLY A 193 -2.20 6.70 -21.10
N ALA A 194 -1.50 7.17 -22.14
CA ALA A 194 -0.05 7.07 -22.28
C ALA A 194 0.71 7.87 -21.20
N THR A 195 0.13 8.02 -20.03
CA THR A 195 0.60 8.82 -18.89
C THR A 195 0.43 8.10 -17.54
N GLY A 196 0.02 6.83 -17.54
CA GLY A 196 -0.11 6.00 -16.33
C GLY A 196 1.00 4.95 -16.25
N LEU A 197 1.91 5.11 -15.28
CA LEU A 197 2.88 4.17 -14.68
C LEU A 197 4.23 3.77 -15.32
N PRO A 198 4.52 3.84 -16.64
CA PRO A 198 5.91 3.87 -17.10
C PRO A 198 6.70 5.08 -16.55
N THR A 199 5.99 6.17 -16.20
CA THR A 199 6.56 7.35 -15.54
C THR A 199 6.91 7.10 -14.07
N ILE A 200 6.25 6.15 -13.40
CA ILE A 200 6.57 5.75 -12.02
C ILE A 200 7.81 4.85 -11.98
N ALA A 201 8.12 4.16 -13.09
CA ALA A 201 9.29 3.32 -13.27
C ALA A 201 10.58 4.06 -13.64
N GLY A 202 10.51 5.33 -14.02
CA GLY A 202 11.68 6.10 -14.46
C GLY A 202 12.35 5.62 -15.76
N VAL A 203 11.70 4.76 -16.56
CA VAL A 203 12.25 4.29 -17.85
C VAL A 203 11.26 4.56 -18.96
N GLY A 204 11.40 5.70 -19.62
CA GLY A 204 10.61 6.03 -20.80
C GLY A 204 10.59 7.51 -21.14
N SER A 205 11.74 8.08 -21.50
CA SER A 205 11.70 9.25 -22.39
C SER A 205 11.36 8.72 -23.77
N ALA A 206 10.07 8.65 -24.09
CA ALA A 206 9.61 8.25 -25.41
C ALA A 206 9.93 9.37 -26.39
N THR A 207 11.06 9.24 -27.09
CA THR A 207 11.25 9.87 -28.40
C THR A 207 10.17 9.34 -29.34
N ASP A 208 9.57 10.22 -30.15
CA ASP A 208 8.42 10.03 -31.04
C ASP A 208 8.58 8.98 -32.18
N ALA A 209 9.07 7.78 -31.88
CA ALA A 209 9.17 6.70 -32.85
C ALA A 209 8.64 5.39 -32.24
N GLU A 210 7.65 4.80 -32.92
CA GLU A 210 7.00 3.51 -32.63
C GLU A 210 5.89 3.55 -31.56
N ARG A 211 4.72 4.12 -31.94
CA ARG A 211 3.44 3.74 -31.31
C ARG A 211 3.06 2.34 -31.81
N ASP A 212 3.66 1.31 -31.22
CA ASP A 212 3.06 -0.02 -31.24
C ASP A 212 1.66 0.06 -30.60
N GLU A 213 0.73 -0.73 -31.11
CA GLU A 213 -0.66 -0.82 -30.66
C GLU A 213 -0.67 -1.15 -29.15
N VAL A 214 -0.87 -0.13 -28.30
CA VAL A 214 -0.83 -0.28 -26.83
C VAL A 214 -1.95 -1.23 -26.41
N THR A 215 -1.60 -2.50 -26.19
CA THR A 215 -2.54 -3.53 -25.76
C THR A 215 -2.81 -3.32 -24.29
N ILE A 216 -4.06 -2.98 -23.95
CA ILE A 216 -4.50 -2.81 -22.56
C ILE A 216 -4.43 -4.18 -21.88
N PRO A 217 -3.61 -4.37 -20.82
CA PRO A 217 -3.53 -5.63 -20.09
C PRO A 217 -4.91 -6.00 -19.53
N MET A 218 -5.32 -7.26 -19.69
CA MET A 218 -6.60 -7.77 -19.20
C MET A 218 -6.38 -8.91 -18.20
N GLY A 219 -7.34 -9.13 -17.30
CA GLY A 219 -7.28 -10.24 -16.35
C GLY A 219 -6.07 -10.17 -15.44
N LEU A 220 -5.35 -11.29 -15.31
CA LEU A 220 -4.16 -11.38 -14.46
C LEU A 220 -3.00 -10.50 -14.96
N ASP A 221 -2.89 -10.23 -16.25
CA ASP A 221 -1.83 -9.35 -16.78
C ASP A 221 -1.98 -7.92 -16.26
N ARG A 222 -3.22 -7.48 -16.03
CA ARG A 222 -3.51 -6.18 -15.41
C ARG A 222 -3.12 -6.14 -13.95
N VAL A 223 -3.41 -7.22 -13.21
CA VAL A 223 -2.97 -7.37 -11.82
C VAL A 223 -1.45 -7.41 -11.74
N GLN A 224 -0.78 -8.08 -12.69
CA GLN A 224 0.67 -8.09 -12.78
C GLN A 224 1.23 -6.69 -13.02
N ALA A 225 0.70 -5.95 -13.99
CA ALA A 225 1.12 -4.57 -14.27
C ALA A 225 0.99 -3.67 -13.02
N PHE A 226 -0.08 -3.83 -12.24
CA PHE A 226 -0.24 -3.13 -10.96
C PHE A 226 0.83 -3.51 -9.94
N LEU A 227 1.16 -4.80 -9.81
CA LEU A 227 2.20 -5.26 -8.88
C LEU A 227 3.59 -4.73 -9.26
N GLU A 228 3.92 -4.71 -10.54
CA GLU A 228 5.18 -4.15 -11.06
C GLU A 228 5.26 -2.64 -10.78
N ALA A 229 4.18 -1.92 -11.08
CA ALA A 229 4.00 -0.52 -10.74
C ALA A 229 4.25 -0.22 -9.27
N VAL A 230 3.61 -0.97 -8.36
CA VAL A 230 3.82 -0.81 -6.92
C VAL A 230 5.25 -1.14 -6.53
N SER A 231 5.87 -2.17 -7.13
CA SER A 231 7.28 -2.50 -6.86
C SER A 231 8.20 -1.31 -7.15
N LEU A 232 8.00 -0.61 -8.27
CA LEU A 232 8.77 0.57 -8.65
C LEU A 232 8.57 1.75 -7.69
N VAL A 233 7.34 1.92 -7.20
CA VAL A 233 7.03 2.89 -6.12
C VAL A 233 7.80 2.54 -4.85
N THR A 234 7.90 1.25 -4.52
CA THR A 234 8.58 0.78 -3.30
C THR A 234 10.11 0.77 -3.41
N ASP A 235 10.66 0.52 -4.60
CA ASP A 235 12.11 0.39 -4.86
C ASP A 235 12.87 1.72 -4.93
N LEU A 236 12.19 2.86 -4.76
CA LEU A 236 12.83 4.18 -4.56
C LEU A 236 13.58 4.30 -3.20
N ASP A 237 13.93 3.18 -2.59
CA ASP A 237 14.63 3.06 -1.33
C ASP A 237 16.13 3.34 -1.48
N ILE A 238 16.52 4.57 -1.14
CA ILE A 238 17.93 4.94 -1.01
C ILE A 238 18.43 4.49 0.38
N GLU A 239 19.19 3.39 0.42
CA GLU A 239 19.80 2.80 1.64
C GLU A 239 20.74 3.74 2.44
N ARG A 240 21.05 4.95 1.95
CA ARG A 240 22.16 5.78 2.45
C ARG A 240 21.79 7.16 2.99
N THR A 241 20.58 7.38 3.52
CA THR A 241 20.31 8.63 4.25
C THR A 241 20.57 8.47 5.75
N HIS A 242 21.57 9.24 6.20
CA HIS A 242 21.97 9.37 7.59
C HIS A 242 20.79 9.83 8.45
N ASN A 243 20.55 9.09 9.52
CA ASN A 243 19.68 9.51 10.61
C ASN A 243 20.28 10.76 11.26
N PHE A 244 19.71 11.94 10.98
CA PHE A 244 19.98 13.12 11.78
C PHE A 244 18.71 13.67 12.38
N VAL A 245 18.61 13.35 13.66
CA VAL A 245 17.82 13.93 14.71
C VAL A 245 18.03 15.44 14.74
N ALA A 246 16.97 16.24 14.72
CA ALA A 246 17.06 17.64 15.10
C ALA A 246 17.40 17.71 16.61
N ASN A 247 18.62 18.12 16.96
CA ASN A 247 19.05 18.38 18.34
C ASN A 247 18.81 17.23 19.36
N GLY A 248 18.99 15.97 18.97
CA GLY A 248 18.90 14.84 19.91
C GLY A 248 17.49 14.39 20.30
N ILE A 249 16.42 14.95 19.71
CA ILE A 249 15.04 14.51 19.93
C ILE A 249 14.42 13.89 18.66
N VAL A 250 14.02 12.62 18.76
CA VAL A 250 13.23 11.91 17.74
C VAL A 250 11.79 12.37 17.83
N THR A 251 11.30 13.19 16.89
CA THR A 251 9.89 13.61 16.87
C THR A 251 9.07 12.79 15.88
N HIS A 252 8.05 12.12 16.42
CA HIS A 252 7.06 11.31 15.71
C HIS A 252 5.77 12.10 15.41
N ASN A 253 5.20 11.79 14.24
CA ASN A 253 3.83 11.85 13.70
C ASN A 253 2.67 12.60 14.40
N SER A 254 1.74 13.02 13.52
CA SER A 254 0.29 13.21 13.73
C SER A 254 -0.11 13.87 15.06
N ILE A 255 -0.50 15.15 14.96
CA ILE A 255 -0.81 16.13 16.01
C ILE A 255 -1.70 15.66 17.19
N TYR A 256 -2.28 14.45 17.18
CA TYR A 256 -3.26 14.03 18.18
C TYR A 256 -2.86 12.91 19.14
N ARG A 257 -1.65 12.35 19.12
CA ARG A 257 -1.30 11.39 20.19
C ARG A 257 0.19 11.32 20.53
N PHE A 258 0.60 12.07 21.55
CA PHE A 258 1.73 11.67 22.37
C PHE A 258 1.52 12.05 23.84
N ARG A 259 1.94 11.18 24.77
CA ARG A 259 2.29 11.59 26.13
C ARG A 259 3.57 12.40 26.04
N GLY A 260 3.47 13.73 26.07
CA GLY A 260 4.62 14.65 26.13
C GLY A 260 4.95 15.41 24.85
N ALA A 261 4.20 15.22 23.75
CA ALA A 261 4.27 16.16 22.62
C ALA A 261 3.28 17.29 22.87
N ASP A 262 3.81 18.50 23.01
CA ASP A 262 3.04 19.71 23.22
C ASP A 262 2.87 20.43 21.88
N TYR A 263 1.63 20.75 21.49
CA TYR A 263 1.35 21.55 20.28
C TYR A 263 2.07 22.90 20.29
N ARG A 264 2.45 23.40 21.48
CA ARG A 264 3.31 24.57 21.66
C ARG A 264 4.66 24.42 20.96
N ASN A 265 5.18 23.23 20.72
CA ASN A 265 6.44 23.03 19.98
C ASN A 265 6.30 23.42 18.50
N LEU A 266 5.13 23.21 17.91
CA LEU A 266 4.85 23.66 16.55
C LEU A 266 4.62 25.18 16.52
N LEU A 267 3.87 25.72 17.49
CA LEU A 267 3.62 27.16 17.61
C LEU A 267 4.89 27.97 17.91
N ARG A 268 5.87 27.36 18.58
CA ARG A 268 7.15 27.97 18.94
C ARG A 268 8.29 27.51 18.03
N PHE A 269 8.00 26.85 16.92
CA PHE A 269 9.03 26.36 16.01
C PHE A 269 9.84 27.51 15.43
N GLU A 270 9.17 28.59 15.02
CA GLU A 270 9.81 29.84 14.56
C GLU A 270 10.61 30.54 15.67
N GLU A 271 10.22 30.38 16.94
CA GLU A 271 10.97 30.92 18.08
C GLU A 271 12.24 30.10 18.38
N ALA A 272 12.16 28.78 18.22
CA ALA A 272 13.26 27.85 18.49
C ALA A 272 14.29 27.80 17.35
N PHE A 273 13.85 28.07 16.11
CA PHE A 273 14.69 28.11 14.92
C PHE A 273 14.41 29.40 14.15
N PRO A 274 15.01 30.53 14.56
CA PRO A 274 14.75 31.86 13.96
C PRO A 274 15.09 31.94 12.47
N GLU A 275 16.04 31.11 12.02
CA GLU A 275 16.41 30.96 10.62
C GLU A 275 15.47 30.06 9.79
N ALA A 276 14.45 29.46 10.40
CA ALA A 276 13.50 28.61 9.70
C ALA A 276 12.63 29.43 8.73
N THR A 277 12.56 28.98 7.47
CA THR A 277 11.64 29.57 6.48
C THR A 277 10.32 28.82 6.55
N VAL A 278 9.25 29.52 6.95
CA VAL A 278 7.91 28.93 7.00
C VAL A 278 7.17 29.21 5.70
N ILE A 279 6.86 28.12 4.99
CA ILE A 279 6.10 28.16 3.74
C ILE A 279 4.70 27.63 4.05
N VAL A 280 3.73 28.54 4.14
CA VAL A 280 2.33 28.19 4.32
C VAL A 280 1.75 27.80 2.97
N LEU A 281 1.33 26.55 2.81
CA LEU A 281 0.62 26.09 1.64
C LEU A 281 -0.84 26.58 1.70
N GLU A 282 -1.10 27.80 1.22
CA GLU A 282 -2.40 28.48 1.32
C GLU A 282 -3.47 28.00 0.32
N GLN A 283 -3.20 26.98 -0.51
CA GLN A 283 -4.25 26.41 -1.36
C GLN A 283 -5.19 25.51 -0.54
N ASN A 284 -6.05 26.17 0.22
CA ASN A 284 -7.22 25.57 0.84
C ASN A 284 -8.31 25.42 -0.23
N TYR A 285 -8.50 24.22 -0.78
CA TYR A 285 -9.77 23.85 -1.42
C TYR A 285 -10.83 23.63 -0.32
N ARG A 286 -11.12 24.69 0.44
CA ARG A 286 -12.23 24.66 1.38
C ARG A 286 -13.48 24.95 0.58
N SER A 287 -14.41 24.00 0.54
CA SER A 287 -15.74 24.20 -0.05
C SER A 287 -16.34 25.50 0.47
N THR A 288 -16.91 26.29 -0.43
CA THR A 288 -17.53 27.56 -0.06
C THR A 288 -18.67 27.33 0.93
N GLN A 289 -19.04 28.37 1.69
CA GLN A 289 -20.12 28.29 2.67
C GLN A 289 -21.41 27.71 2.04
N SER A 290 -21.69 28.05 0.78
CA SER A 290 -22.82 27.53 0.01
C SER A 290 -22.83 26.00 -0.13
N ILE A 291 -21.66 25.37 -0.32
CA ILE A 291 -21.55 23.90 -0.43
C ILE A 291 -21.67 23.25 0.94
N LEU A 292 -21.09 23.86 1.98
CA LEU A 292 -21.21 23.37 3.36
C LEU A 292 -22.66 23.42 3.85
N ASP A 293 -23.37 24.51 3.55
CA ASP A 293 -24.78 24.67 3.91
C ASP A 293 -25.66 23.63 3.21
N ALA A 294 -25.42 23.38 1.93
CA ALA A 294 -26.13 22.36 1.16
C ALA A 294 -25.88 20.94 1.70
N ALA A 295 -24.62 20.60 2.02
CA ALA A 295 -24.29 19.28 2.58
C ALA A 295 -24.90 19.08 3.98
N ASN A 296 -24.87 20.10 4.83
CA ASN A 296 -25.46 20.04 6.18
C ASN A 296 -26.99 19.94 6.16
N ALA A 297 -27.65 20.53 5.15
CA ALA A 297 -29.11 20.45 4.99
C ALA A 297 -29.62 19.03 4.66
N VAL A 298 -28.75 18.13 4.19
CA VAL A 298 -29.11 16.73 3.84
C VAL A 298 -28.87 15.77 5.02
N ILE A 299 -28.14 16.19 6.05
CA ILE A 299 -27.74 15.36 7.20
C ILE A 299 -28.74 15.46 8.38
N THR A 300 -29.75 16.33 8.29
CA THR A 300 -30.89 16.40 9.23
C THR A 300 -32.16 15.79 8.64
#